data_AF-A0A945C1V6-F1
#
_entry.id   AF-A0A945C1V6-F1
#
_cell.length_a   1.000
_cell.length_b   1.000
_cell.length_c   1.000
_cell.angle_alpha   90.00
_cell.angle_beta   90.00
_cell.angle_gamma   90.00
#
_symmetry.space_group_name_H-M   'P 1'
#
loop_
_entity.id
_entity.type
_entity.pdbx_description
1 polymer ?
#
loop_
_entity_poly.entity_id
_entity_poly.type
_entity_poly.pdbx_seq_one_letter_code
_entity_poly.pdbx_strand_id
1 'polypeptide(L)'
;MEVSTVGEHLGDGSLGTVEVGPGEAIQIRSLNAITGDVAFLGIPNENGIRMAVEDYGQIGGHDVDLGTGMDDLCSADGGQAAAQTIVADQDVLGVIGTSCSGAATAASPLISEAGMVMIS
;
A
#
# COMPACT_ATOMS: atom_id res chain seq x y z
N MET A 1 13.30 -19.51 -17.93
CA MET A 1 12.80 -18.35 -17.15
C MET A 1 12.19 -17.44 -18.18
N GLU A 2 10.88 -17.56 -18.41
CA GLU A 2 10.21 -16.73 -19.41
C GLU A 2 10.11 -15.32 -18.83
N VAL A 3 10.83 -14.39 -19.46
CA VAL A 3 10.72 -12.96 -19.14
C VAL A 3 9.44 -12.50 -19.82
N SER A 4 8.35 -12.46 -19.06
CA SER A 4 7.10 -11.86 -19.53
C SER A 4 7.37 -10.41 -19.89
N THR A 5 6.98 -10.02 -21.11
CA THR A 5 7.22 -8.66 -21.61
C THR A 5 6.28 -7.67 -20.91
N VAL A 6 6.73 -6.41 -20.80
CA VAL A 6 6.07 -5.30 -20.09
C VAL A 6 4.55 -5.18 -20.36
N GLY A 7 4.05 -5.67 -21.51
CA GLY A 7 2.64 -5.59 -21.87
C GLY A 7 1.70 -6.61 -21.22
N GLU A 8 2.18 -7.73 -20.66
CA GLU A 8 1.28 -8.82 -20.20
C GLU A 8 0.75 -8.62 -18.76
N HIS A 9 1.35 -7.73 -17.97
CA HIS A 9 1.07 -7.55 -16.54
C HIS A 9 0.38 -6.22 -16.18
N LEU A 10 0.05 -5.39 -17.18
CA LEU A 10 -0.49 -4.03 -16.96
C LEU A 10 -2.03 -3.95 -17.01
N GLY A 11 -2.73 -5.08 -17.11
CA GLY A 11 -4.19 -5.13 -17.20
C GLY A 11 -4.74 -4.50 -18.49
N ASP A 12 -6.03 -4.17 -18.50
CA ASP A 12 -6.71 -3.52 -19.64
C ASP A 12 -6.58 -1.99 -19.65
N GLY A 13 -5.82 -1.43 -18.69
CA GLY A 13 -5.64 0.02 -18.52
C GLY A 13 -6.84 0.77 -17.93
N SER A 14 -7.88 0.06 -17.49
CA SER A 14 -9.10 0.69 -16.94
C SER A 14 -8.88 1.51 -15.66
N LEU A 15 -7.79 1.25 -14.93
CA LEU A 15 -7.37 2.02 -13.74
C LEU A 15 -6.61 3.30 -14.08
N GLY A 16 -6.32 3.55 -15.36
CA GLY A 16 -5.55 4.70 -15.80
C GLY A 16 -4.04 4.50 -15.76
N THR A 17 -3.29 5.59 -15.84
CA THR A 17 -1.83 5.62 -15.86
C THR A 17 -1.29 6.48 -14.73
N VAL A 18 -0.25 6.00 -14.08
CA VAL A 18 0.52 6.77 -13.09
C VAL A 18 1.69 7.43 -13.81
N GLU A 19 1.82 8.75 -13.68
CA GLU A 19 2.99 9.50 -14.12
C GLU A 19 3.79 9.92 -12.89
N VAL A 20 5.06 9.54 -12.83
CA VAL A 20 5.98 9.93 -11.75
C VAL A 20 7.03 10.87 -12.34
N GLY A 21 7.07 12.10 -11.85
CA GLY A 21 7.96 13.15 -12.36
C GLY A 21 9.43 12.86 -12.05
N PRO A 22 10.38 13.45 -12.81
CA PRO A 22 11.80 13.30 -12.54
C PRO A 22 12.16 13.71 -11.10
N GLY A 23 12.71 12.76 -10.34
CA GLY A 23 13.09 12.98 -8.93
C GLY A 23 11.95 12.86 -7.91
N GLU A 24 10.72 12.59 -8.35
CA GLU A 24 9.61 12.23 -7.46
C GLU A 24 9.71 10.76 -7.05
N ALA A 25 9.25 10.46 -5.83
CA ALA A 25 9.20 9.11 -5.29
C ALA A 25 7.82 8.49 -5.52
N ILE A 26 7.81 7.19 -5.77
CA ILE A 26 6.59 6.37 -5.82
C ILE A 26 6.03 6.26 -4.40
N GLN A 27 4.79 6.71 -4.22
CA GLN A 27 4.13 6.71 -2.91
C GLN A 27 3.34 5.41 -2.72
N ILE A 28 3.70 4.65 -1.70
CA ILE A 28 2.96 3.49 -1.20
C ILE A 28 2.68 3.75 0.28
N ARG A 29 1.56 3.25 0.80
CA ARG A 29 1.28 3.30 2.24
C ARG A 29 1.21 1.91 2.83
N SER A 30 1.60 1.79 4.09
CA SER A 30 1.34 0.58 4.87
C SER A 30 0.18 0.82 5.84
N LEU A 31 -0.64 -0.22 6.02
CA LEU A 31 -1.80 -0.20 6.90
C LEU A 31 -1.84 -1.50 7.71
N ASN A 32 -1.48 -1.46 8.99
CA ASN A 32 -1.39 -2.66 9.84
C ASN A 32 -1.79 -2.35 11.28
N ALA A 33 -1.96 -3.38 12.11
CA ALA A 33 -2.14 -3.23 13.55
C ALA A 33 -0.77 -3.01 14.22
N ILE A 34 -0.40 -1.76 14.45
CA ILE A 34 0.94 -1.35 14.91
C ILE A 34 0.98 -1.20 16.43
N THR A 35 -0.14 -0.82 17.05
CA THR A 35 -0.25 -0.70 18.52
C THR A 35 -1.29 -1.65 19.10
N GLY A 36 -1.43 -1.64 20.43
CA GLY A 36 -2.36 -2.51 21.15
C GLY A 36 -1.90 -3.97 21.29
N ASP A 37 -2.82 -4.84 21.68
CA ASP A 37 -2.52 -6.23 22.09
C ASP A 37 -2.03 -7.12 20.94
N VAL A 38 -2.32 -6.73 19.71
CA VAL A 38 -1.99 -7.48 18.50
C VAL A 38 -0.90 -6.80 17.65
N ALA A 39 -0.19 -5.81 18.21
CA ALA A 39 0.94 -5.13 17.59
C ALA A 39 2.03 -6.10 17.06
N PHE A 40 2.15 -7.28 17.69
CA PHE A 40 3.08 -8.33 17.26
C PHE A 40 2.79 -8.86 15.85
N LEU A 41 1.60 -8.60 15.28
CA LEU A 41 1.27 -8.92 13.89
C LEU A 41 1.75 -7.82 12.94
N GLY A 42 1.47 -6.55 13.24
CA GLY A 42 1.79 -5.45 12.34
C GLY A 42 3.26 -5.03 12.37
N ILE A 43 3.94 -5.07 13.52
CA ILE A 43 5.36 -4.68 13.60
C ILE A 43 6.25 -5.51 12.66
N PRO A 44 6.12 -6.85 12.60
CA PRO A 44 6.85 -7.64 11.60
C PRO A 44 6.48 -7.29 10.15
N ASN A 45 5.22 -6.99 9.87
CA ASN A 45 4.78 -6.59 8.53
C ASN A 45 5.43 -5.27 8.10
N GLU A 46 5.41 -4.23 8.94
CA GLU A 46 6.06 -2.94 8.67
C GLU A 46 7.56 -3.10 8.39
N ASN A 47 8.23 -3.94 9.19
CA ASN A 47 9.63 -4.25 8.97
C ASN A 47 9.85 -5.01 7.66
N GLY A 48 8.99 -5.97 7.34
CA GLY A 48 9.03 -6.73 6.09
C GLY A 48 8.86 -5.84 4.87
N ILE A 49 7.92 -4.90 4.91
CA ILE A 49 7.67 -3.93 3.83
C ILE A 49 8.91 -3.04 3.63
N ARG A 50 9.47 -2.49 4.71
CA ARG A 50 10.69 -1.66 4.63
C ARG A 50 11.87 -2.46 4.07
N MET A 51 12.08 -3.69 4.54
CA MET A 51 13.14 -4.56 4.02
C MET A 51 12.94 -4.88 2.54
N ALA A 52 11.70 -5.12 2.09
CA ALA A 52 11.41 -5.40 0.69
C ALA A 52 11.69 -4.19 -0.21
N VAL A 53 11.35 -2.97 0.24
CA VAL A 53 11.69 -1.74 -0.48
C VAL A 53 13.20 -1.53 -0.54
N GLU A 54 13.91 -1.73 0.58
CA GLU A 54 15.37 -1.60 0.63
C GLU A 54 16.07 -2.63 -0.27
N ASP A 55 15.57 -3.87 -0.31
CA ASP A 55 16.13 -4.96 -1.13
C ASP A 55 15.86 -4.77 -2.63
N TYR A 56 14.65 -4.34 -2.98
CA TYR A 56 14.28 -4.07 -4.38
C TYR A 56 15.00 -2.82 -4.91
N GLY A 57 15.09 -1.77 -4.10
CA GLY A 57 15.63 -0.47 -4.50
C GLY A 57 14.66 0.33 -5.37
N GLN A 58 15.21 1.10 -6.32
CA GLN A 58 14.40 2.00 -7.16
C GLN A 58 13.56 1.26 -8.20
N ILE A 59 12.32 1.71 -8.38
CA ILE A 59 11.44 1.25 -9.45
C ILE A 59 11.49 2.28 -10.58
N GLY A 60 11.97 1.87 -11.76
CA GLY A 60 12.06 2.78 -12.91
C GLY A 60 12.98 4.00 -12.70
N GLY A 61 13.91 3.94 -11.73
CA GLY A 61 14.77 5.07 -11.35
C GLY A 61 14.16 6.02 -10.31
N HIS A 62 13.00 5.68 -9.75
CA HIS A 62 12.34 6.42 -8.67
C HIS A 62 12.48 5.67 -7.35
N ASP A 63 12.74 6.42 -6.28
CA ASP A 63 12.68 5.87 -4.93
C ASP A 63 11.22 5.51 -4.57
N VAL A 64 11.05 4.62 -3.60
CA VAL A 64 9.74 4.28 -3.04
C VAL A 64 9.64 4.89 -1.64
N ASP A 65 8.61 5.72 -1.43
CA ASP A 65 8.29 6.29 -0.13
C ASP A 65 7.09 5.56 0.48
N LEU A 66 7.32 4.96 1.65
CA LEU A 66 6.30 4.24 2.41
C LEU A 66 5.48 5.14 3.34
N GLY A 67 5.93 6.39 3.55
CA GLY A 67 5.41 7.27 4.57
C GLY A 67 5.56 6.69 5.98
N THR A 68 4.72 7.18 6.90
CA THR A 68 4.57 6.57 8.22
C THR A 68 3.49 5.50 8.16
N GLY A 69 3.78 4.30 8.68
CA GLY A 69 2.80 3.22 8.73
C GLY A 69 1.55 3.61 9.52
N MET A 70 0.38 3.28 8.98
CA MET A 70 -0.90 3.64 9.55
C MET A 70 -1.44 2.52 10.43
N ASP A 71 -1.86 2.88 11.63
CA ASP A 71 -2.35 1.93 12.63
C ASP A 71 -3.87 1.74 12.51
N ASP A 72 -4.30 0.54 12.10
CA ASP A 72 -5.73 0.18 12.01
C ASP A 72 -6.31 -0.36 13.32
N LEU A 73 -5.48 -0.56 14.35
CA LEU A 73 -5.86 -1.12 15.65
C LEU A 73 -6.55 -2.49 15.56
N CYS A 74 -6.37 -3.22 14.46
CA CYS A 74 -7.08 -4.45 14.12
C CYS A 74 -8.61 -4.29 14.16
N SER A 75 -9.12 -3.13 13.75
CA SER A 75 -10.53 -2.75 13.90
C SER A 75 -11.14 -2.24 12.60
N ALA A 76 -12.46 -2.38 12.45
CA ALA A 76 -13.19 -1.84 11.30
C ALA A 76 -13.09 -0.30 11.24
N ASP A 77 -13.32 0.37 12.38
CA ASP A 77 -13.25 1.83 12.47
C ASP A 77 -11.84 2.36 12.18
N GLY A 78 -10.79 1.70 12.70
CA GLY A 78 -9.40 2.06 12.43
C GLY A 78 -9.01 1.84 10.98
N GLY A 79 -9.39 0.69 10.39
CA GLY A 79 -9.19 0.42 8.97
C GLY A 79 -9.88 1.46 8.07
N GLN A 80 -11.12 1.84 8.39
CA GLN A 80 -11.86 2.86 7.66
C GLN A 80 -11.23 4.26 7.79
N ALA A 81 -10.78 4.64 8.99
CA ALA A 81 -10.15 5.94 9.25
C ALA A 81 -8.81 6.08 8.53
N ALA A 82 -7.99 5.03 8.57
CA ALA A 82 -6.73 5.00 7.84
C ALA A 82 -6.96 5.03 6.32
N ALA A 83 -7.91 4.24 5.80
CA ALA A 83 -8.24 4.26 4.38
C ALA A 83 -8.70 5.66 3.92
N GLN A 84 -9.55 6.35 4.69
CA GLN A 84 -9.94 7.74 4.40
C GLN A 84 -8.75 8.70 4.32
N THR A 85 -7.74 8.49 5.18
CA THR A 85 -6.50 9.28 5.16
C THR A 85 -5.68 8.98 3.91
N ILE A 86 -5.57 7.70 3.53
CA ILE A 86 -4.82 7.25 2.35
C ILE A 86 -5.45 7.81 1.07
N VAL A 87 -6.77 7.62 0.86
CA VAL A 87 -7.43 8.02 -0.38
C VAL A 87 -7.53 9.54 -0.56
N ALA A 88 -7.27 10.32 0.48
CA ALA A 88 -7.18 11.77 0.40
C ALA A 88 -5.89 12.25 -0.27
N ASP A 89 -4.86 11.40 -0.32
CA ASP A 89 -3.58 11.65 -0.99
C ASP A 89 -3.60 10.99 -2.37
N GLN A 90 -3.78 11.80 -3.42
CA GLN A 90 -3.91 11.31 -4.80
C GLN A 90 -2.59 10.79 -5.39
N ASP A 91 -1.46 11.07 -4.74
CA ASP A 91 -0.15 10.59 -5.19
C ASP A 91 0.11 9.14 -4.75
N VAL A 92 -0.66 8.61 -3.79
CA VAL A 92 -0.54 7.22 -3.31
C VAL A 92 -1.06 6.24 -4.35
N LEU A 93 -0.21 5.29 -4.74
CA LEU A 93 -0.57 4.29 -5.76
C LEU A 93 -1.30 3.08 -5.17
N GLY A 94 -1.04 2.79 -3.91
CA GLY A 94 -1.59 1.60 -3.27
C GLY A 94 -1.15 1.41 -1.83
N VAL A 95 -1.68 0.33 -1.26
CA VAL A 95 -1.57 -0.01 0.16
C VAL A 95 -1.07 -1.44 0.33
N ILE A 96 -0.09 -1.63 1.21
CA ILE A 96 0.34 -2.95 1.68
C ILE A 96 -0.17 -3.14 3.11
N GLY A 97 -1.04 -4.11 3.30
CA GLY A 97 -1.87 -4.25 4.50
C GLY A 97 -3.25 -4.80 4.15
N THR A 98 -3.99 -5.37 5.09
CA THR A 98 -3.83 -5.26 6.56
C THR A 98 -3.41 -6.55 7.24
N SER A 99 -2.93 -6.46 8.48
CA SER A 99 -2.72 -7.63 9.34
C SER A 99 -4.01 -8.30 9.83
N CYS A 100 -5.17 -7.63 9.72
CA CYS A 100 -6.45 -8.10 10.28
C CYS A 100 -7.60 -7.99 9.28
N SER A 101 -8.26 -9.10 8.94
CA SER A 101 -9.36 -9.12 7.97
C SER A 101 -10.54 -8.19 8.29
N GLY A 102 -10.79 -7.92 9.58
CA GLY A 102 -11.79 -6.95 10.02
C GLY A 102 -11.48 -5.52 9.58
N ALA A 103 -10.22 -5.11 9.62
CA ALA A 103 -9.77 -3.82 9.10
C ALA A 103 -9.83 -3.79 7.58
N ALA A 104 -9.35 -4.85 6.91
CA ALA A 104 -9.40 -4.95 5.44
C ALA A 104 -10.83 -4.85 4.88
N THR A 105 -11.81 -5.46 5.55
CA THR A 105 -13.23 -5.41 5.13
C THR A 105 -13.76 -3.98 5.06
N ALA A 106 -13.34 -3.10 5.98
CA ALA A 106 -13.75 -1.70 6.00
C ALA A 106 -12.87 -0.79 5.11
N ALA A 107 -11.58 -1.10 4.98
CA ALA A 107 -10.64 -0.31 4.19
C ALA A 107 -10.75 -0.55 2.68
N SER A 108 -10.82 -1.82 2.26
CA SER A 108 -10.69 -2.22 0.85
C SER A 108 -11.68 -1.57 -0.12
N PRO A 109 -12.97 -1.32 0.23
CA PRO A 109 -13.88 -0.65 -0.70
C PRO A 109 -13.44 0.77 -1.00
N LEU A 110 -13.02 1.53 0.03
CA LEU A 110 -12.55 2.91 -0.13
C LEU A 110 -11.30 2.98 -1.00
N ILE A 111 -10.31 2.12 -0.74
CA ILE A 111 -9.07 2.06 -1.51
C ILE A 111 -9.37 1.71 -2.98
N SER A 112 -10.23 0.72 -3.21
CA SER A 112 -10.58 0.26 -4.57
C SER A 112 -11.39 1.31 -5.35
N GLU A 113 -12.34 1.98 -4.69
CA GLU A 113 -13.13 3.07 -5.29
C GLU A 113 -12.26 4.28 -5.65
N ALA A 114 -11.15 4.49 -4.94
CA ALA A 114 -10.15 5.50 -5.28
C ALA A 114 -9.20 5.09 -6.42
N GLY A 115 -9.38 3.89 -7.00
CA GLY A 115 -8.52 3.38 -8.08
C GLY A 115 -7.16 2.89 -7.61
N MET A 116 -6.96 2.74 -6.30
CA MET A 116 -5.71 2.27 -5.70
C MET A 116 -5.75 0.75 -5.52
N VAL A 117 -4.57 0.11 -5.54
CA VAL A 117 -4.43 -1.33 -5.26
C VAL A 117 -4.18 -1.55 -3.77
N MET A 118 -4.79 -2.59 -3.19
CA MET A 118 -4.52 -3.04 -1.82
C MET A 118 -4.07 -4.52 -1.83
N ILE A 119 -2.99 -4.83 -1.11
CA ILE A 119 -2.46 -6.21 -0.98
C ILE A 119 -2.40 -6.59 0.50
N SER A 120 -3.15 -7.63 0.89
CA SER A 120 -3.36 -8.06 2.28
C SER A 120 -3.23 -9.56 2.46
#